data_AF-S7JSW1-F1
#
_entry.id   AF-S7JSW1-F1
#
_cell.length_a   1.000
_cell.length_b   1.000
_cell.length_c   1.000
_cell.angle_alpha   90.00
_cell.angle_beta   90.00
_cell.angle_gamma   90.00
#
_symmetry.space_group_name_H-M   'P 1'
#
loop_
_entity.id
_entity.type
_entity.pdbx_description
1 polymer ?
#
loop_
_entity_poly.entity_id
_entity_poly.type
_entity_poly.pdbx_seq_one_letter_code
_entity_poly.pdbx_strand_id
1 'polypeptide(L)'
;MLFSHLDKKTDMKILVALLVTCFSVTSALAKSNISIEFSPPQSKEEQQTVQDINDSGVNKIVVALSDSLFPFDDLLKIHYGENEGPLYDPENHVISIPYTFYTEALNYFQKNGYAEKYGRSVKEGVSDTLLHTLLHEIGHAYIADKGIPILGKEEDAVDNFATIILLDYVDDGSEIAISAADMFAFESEERPEYYQSDEYIDEHSFDLQRYFSTLCLVYGSNPKEYAYLLDEVGKDYLKDRKEFCIDNYQQVNNNWHTYLPVRTL
;
A
#
# COMPACT_ATOMS: atom_id res chain seq x y z
N MET A 1 26.47 -65.68 -62.01
CA MET A 1 25.01 -65.86 -62.11
C MET A 1 24.35 -64.80 -61.25
N LEU A 2 23.47 -63.98 -61.85
CA LEU A 2 22.52 -62.99 -61.28
C LEU A 2 23.14 -61.74 -60.58
N PHE A 3 23.13 -60.56 -61.23
CA PHE A 3 22.11 -59.46 -61.19
C PHE A 3 21.92 -58.90 -59.76
N SER A 4 22.29 -57.64 -59.43
CA SER A 4 21.73 -56.33 -59.84
C SER A 4 22.71 -55.16 -59.49
N HIS A 5 23.04 -54.18 -60.35
CA HIS A 5 22.41 -52.84 -60.57
C HIS A 5 21.79 -52.20 -59.31
N LEU A 6 21.98 -50.95 -58.88
CA LEU A 6 22.58 -49.65 -59.26
C LEU A 6 22.80 -48.93 -57.88
N ASP A 7 23.58 -47.88 -57.65
CA ASP A 7 23.44 -46.54 -58.23
C ASP A 7 24.50 -45.58 -57.66
N LYS A 8 24.72 -44.47 -58.38
CA LYS A 8 25.75 -43.45 -58.17
C LYS A 8 25.56 -42.62 -56.89
N LYS A 9 26.63 -42.44 -56.11
CA LYS A 9 26.72 -41.42 -55.05
C LYS A 9 27.17 -40.08 -55.65
N THR A 10 26.29 -39.09 -55.56
CA THR A 10 26.57 -37.68 -55.83
C THR A 10 26.80 -37.00 -54.47
N ASP A 11 28.04 -36.65 -54.14
CA ASP A 11 28.34 -35.93 -52.88
C ASP A 11 28.02 -34.44 -53.04
N MET A 12 26.88 -34.05 -52.49
CA MET A 12 26.37 -32.70 -52.38
C MET A 12 27.04 -31.98 -51.21
N LYS A 13 27.82 -30.93 -51.49
CA LYS A 13 28.40 -30.04 -50.48
C LYS A 13 27.27 -29.25 -49.79
N ILE A 14 26.97 -29.58 -48.54
CA ILE A 14 26.02 -28.84 -47.70
C ILE A 14 26.71 -27.56 -47.20
N LEU A 15 26.25 -26.41 -47.68
CA LEU A 15 26.61 -25.09 -47.16
C LEU A 15 25.70 -24.81 -45.96
N VAL A 16 26.23 -24.91 -44.74
CA VAL A 16 25.50 -24.55 -43.52
C VAL A 16 25.54 -23.03 -43.38
N ALA A 17 24.43 -22.37 -43.71
CA ALA A 17 24.24 -20.95 -43.39
C ALA A 17 23.86 -20.83 -41.91
N LEU A 18 24.74 -20.25 -41.09
CA LEU A 18 24.40 -19.80 -39.74
C LEU A 18 23.43 -18.61 -39.87
N LEU A 19 22.13 -18.84 -39.66
CA LEU A 19 21.19 -17.77 -39.34
C LEU A 19 21.40 -17.37 -37.88
N VAL A 20 22.08 -16.24 -37.66
CA VAL A 20 22.07 -15.54 -36.38
C VAL A 20 20.73 -14.80 -36.30
N THR A 21 19.74 -15.40 -35.64
CA THR A 21 18.52 -14.71 -35.27
C THR A 21 18.82 -13.80 -34.08
N CYS A 22 19.01 -12.50 -34.34
CA CYS A 22 18.92 -11.47 -33.32
C CYS A 22 17.49 -11.45 -32.76
N PHE A 23 17.28 -12.01 -31.57
CA PHE A 23 16.11 -11.71 -30.77
C PHE A 23 16.27 -10.28 -30.24
N SER A 24 15.64 -9.32 -30.91
CA SER A 24 15.41 -8.00 -30.35
C SER A 24 14.42 -8.19 -29.19
N VAL A 25 14.92 -8.26 -27.95
CA VAL A 25 14.06 -8.13 -26.77
C VAL A 25 13.64 -6.66 -26.73
N THR A 26 12.54 -6.32 -27.39
CA THR A 26 11.85 -5.07 -27.14
C THR A 26 11.23 -5.20 -25.76
N SER A 27 11.90 -4.68 -24.74
CA SER A 27 11.26 -4.35 -23.47
C SER A 27 10.20 -3.30 -23.77
N ALA A 28 8.96 -3.72 -24.01
CA ALA A 28 7.83 -2.81 -23.89
C ALA A 28 7.90 -2.29 -22.46
N LEU A 29 8.21 -1.00 -22.27
CA LEU A 29 7.97 -0.38 -20.97
C LEU A 29 6.47 -0.58 -20.72
N ALA A 30 6.13 -1.36 -19.70
CA ALA A 30 4.76 -1.42 -19.22
C ALA A 30 4.33 0.02 -18.94
N LYS A 31 3.20 0.42 -19.52
CA LYS A 31 2.64 1.74 -19.26
C LYS A 31 2.09 1.68 -17.83
N SER A 32 2.59 2.54 -16.94
CA SER A 32 2.09 2.67 -15.57
C SER A 32 0.57 2.77 -15.55
N ASN A 33 -0.07 2.02 -14.66
CA ASN A 33 -1.52 2.04 -14.43
C ASN A 33 -1.96 3.09 -13.40
N ILE A 34 -1.01 3.80 -12.79
CA ILE A 34 -1.25 4.98 -11.97
C ILE A 34 -0.65 6.22 -12.66
N SER A 35 -1.38 7.33 -12.63
CA SER A 35 -0.88 8.67 -12.98
C SER A 35 -0.93 9.59 -11.77
N ILE A 36 0.01 10.53 -11.69
CA ILE A 36 0.14 11.44 -10.54
C ILE A 36 0.09 12.88 -11.04
N GLU A 37 -0.83 13.66 -10.47
CA GLU A 37 -1.07 15.05 -10.81
C GLU A 37 -1.05 15.92 -9.55
N PHE A 38 -0.56 17.16 -9.70
CA PHE A 38 -0.51 18.15 -8.63
C PHE A 38 -1.22 19.43 -9.10
N SER A 39 -2.18 19.90 -8.31
CA SER A 39 -2.75 21.23 -8.47
C SER A 39 -1.70 22.31 -8.15
N PRO A 40 -1.67 23.45 -8.86
CA PRO A 40 -0.69 24.50 -8.59
C PRO A 40 -0.78 24.99 -7.13
N PRO A 41 0.32 24.97 -6.35
CA PRO A 41 0.28 25.41 -4.97
C PRO A 41 0.01 26.91 -4.87
N GLN A 42 -0.89 27.30 -3.98
CA GLN A 42 -1.36 28.67 -3.81
C GLN A 42 -0.64 29.43 -2.68
N SER A 43 0.12 28.71 -1.85
CA SER A 43 0.86 29.26 -0.71
C SER A 43 2.30 28.73 -0.64
N LYS A 44 3.15 29.36 0.18
CA LYS A 44 4.50 28.84 0.46
C LYS A 44 4.47 27.51 1.20
N GLU A 45 3.46 27.31 2.02
CA GLU A 45 3.25 26.08 2.76
C GLU A 45 2.90 24.94 1.81
N GLU A 46 1.96 25.15 0.88
CA GLU A 46 1.66 24.18 -0.17
C GLU A 46 2.85 23.90 -1.09
N GLN A 47 3.66 24.93 -1.42
CA GLN A 47 4.90 24.72 -2.17
C GLN A 47 5.86 23.78 -1.42
N GLN A 48 5.95 23.92 -0.09
CA GLN A 48 6.75 23.02 0.73
C GLN A 48 6.14 21.63 0.82
N THR A 49 4.81 21.51 0.96
CA THR A 49 4.09 20.23 0.92
C THR A 49 4.35 19.48 -0.38
N VAL A 50 4.24 20.14 -1.54
CA VAL A 50 4.56 19.55 -2.84
C VAL A 50 6.01 19.07 -2.89
N GLN A 51 6.95 19.86 -2.39
CA GLN A 51 8.34 19.45 -2.33
C GLN A 51 8.53 18.22 -1.43
N ASP A 52 7.96 18.25 -0.23
CA ASP A 52 8.10 17.16 0.74
C ASP A 52 7.50 15.83 0.21
N ILE A 53 6.33 15.88 -0.43
CA ILE A 53 5.70 14.70 -1.05
C ILE A 53 6.58 14.13 -2.19
N ASN A 54 7.24 14.99 -2.95
CA ASN A 54 8.14 14.53 -4.01
C ASN A 54 9.45 13.94 -3.43
N ASP A 55 9.98 14.55 -2.38
CA ASP A 55 11.23 14.15 -1.73
C ASP A 55 11.06 12.86 -0.91
N SER A 56 9.86 12.57 -0.39
CA SER A 56 9.57 11.37 0.40
C SER A 56 9.62 10.07 -0.40
N GLY A 57 9.37 10.13 -1.72
CA GLY A 57 9.39 8.97 -2.60
C GLY A 57 8.13 8.09 -2.55
N VAL A 58 7.11 8.43 -1.75
CA VAL A 58 5.85 7.66 -1.62
C VAL A 58 5.19 7.39 -2.97
N ASN A 59 5.21 8.38 -3.87
CA ASN A 59 4.70 8.29 -5.23
C ASN A 59 5.37 7.20 -6.07
N LYS A 60 6.68 6.99 -5.88
CA LYS A 60 7.41 5.94 -6.59
C LYS A 60 7.06 4.57 -6.04
N ILE A 61 6.87 4.47 -4.72
CA ILE A 61 6.50 3.22 -4.05
C ILE A 61 5.12 2.76 -4.54
N VAL A 62 4.10 3.63 -4.50
CA VAL A 62 2.74 3.25 -4.92
C VAL A 62 2.66 2.85 -6.40
N VAL A 63 3.36 3.57 -7.29
CA VAL A 63 3.43 3.21 -8.72
C VAL A 63 4.10 1.84 -8.90
N ALA A 64 5.23 1.60 -8.23
CA ALA A 64 5.93 0.32 -8.33
C ALA A 64 5.11 -0.86 -7.78
N LEU A 65 4.40 -0.65 -6.66
CA LEU A 65 3.50 -1.66 -6.09
C LEU A 65 2.34 -1.94 -7.05
N SER A 66 1.72 -0.91 -7.63
CA SER A 66 0.59 -1.05 -8.54
C SER A 66 0.96 -1.77 -9.85
N ASP A 67 2.13 -1.48 -10.40
CA ASP A 67 2.63 -2.16 -11.60
C ASP A 67 2.89 -3.66 -11.36
N SER A 68 3.19 -4.05 -10.12
CA SER A 68 3.59 -5.41 -9.75
C SER A 68 2.46 -6.25 -9.15
N LEU A 69 1.62 -5.65 -8.29
CA LEU A 69 0.73 -6.37 -7.39
C LEU A 69 -0.75 -6.14 -7.65
N PHE A 70 -1.16 -4.95 -8.07
CA PHE A 70 -2.59 -4.64 -8.22
C PHE A 70 -2.84 -3.78 -9.46
N PRO A 71 -2.58 -4.33 -10.67
CA PRO A 71 -2.78 -3.54 -11.86
C PRO A 71 -4.25 -3.28 -12.14
N PHE A 72 -4.56 -2.00 -12.34
CA PHE A 72 -5.88 -1.51 -12.71
C PHE A 72 -6.16 -1.72 -14.20
N ASP A 73 -7.42 -2.03 -14.51
CA ASP A 73 -7.86 -2.18 -15.91
C ASP A 73 -7.96 -0.80 -16.59
N ASP A 74 -8.39 0.22 -15.84
CA ASP A 74 -8.38 1.63 -16.21
C ASP A 74 -7.27 2.41 -15.49
N LEU A 75 -6.89 3.57 -16.03
CA LEU A 75 -5.83 4.39 -15.43
C LEU A 75 -6.33 5.05 -14.14
N LEU A 76 -5.79 4.66 -12.99
CA LEU A 76 -6.05 5.32 -11.71
C LEU A 76 -5.26 6.64 -11.65
N LYS A 77 -5.93 7.73 -11.31
CA LYS A 77 -5.27 9.02 -11.07
C LYS A 77 -5.13 9.27 -9.58
N ILE A 78 -3.94 9.68 -9.13
CA ILE A 78 -3.73 10.30 -7.82
C ILE A 78 -3.56 11.79 -8.06
N HIS A 79 -4.44 12.60 -7.47
CA HIS A 79 -4.46 14.04 -7.65
C HIS A 79 -4.25 14.75 -6.31
N TYR A 80 -3.10 15.40 -6.17
CA TYR A 80 -2.75 16.20 -5.02
C TYR A 80 -3.23 17.65 -5.13
N GLY A 81 -3.69 18.23 -4.02
CA GLY A 81 -4.07 19.65 -3.92
C GLY A 81 -5.51 19.94 -4.32
N GLU A 82 -6.38 18.93 -4.31
CA GLU A 82 -7.83 19.11 -4.34
C GLU A 82 -8.34 19.63 -2.98
N ASN A 83 -9.58 20.12 -2.95
CA ASN A 83 -10.17 20.69 -1.73
C ASN A 83 -10.81 19.63 -0.81
N GLU A 84 -11.11 18.45 -1.34
CA GLU A 84 -11.76 17.35 -0.64
C GLU A 84 -10.87 16.10 -0.67
N GLY A 85 -10.99 15.27 0.36
CA GLY A 85 -10.22 14.05 0.57
C GLY A 85 -9.37 14.08 1.84
N PRO A 86 -8.54 13.05 2.10
CA PRO A 86 -8.29 11.88 1.24
C PRO A 86 -9.56 11.10 0.90
N LEU A 87 -9.74 10.76 -0.38
CA LEU A 87 -10.83 9.90 -0.83
C LEU A 87 -10.55 9.31 -2.22
N TYR A 88 -11.14 8.16 -2.50
CA TYR A 88 -11.29 7.58 -3.82
C TYR A 88 -12.68 7.86 -4.42
N ASP A 89 -12.72 8.45 -5.61
CA ASP A 89 -13.91 8.66 -6.42
C ASP A 89 -14.06 7.51 -7.45
N PRO A 90 -15.04 6.60 -7.28
CA PRO A 90 -15.26 5.48 -8.18
C PRO A 90 -15.85 5.88 -9.54
N GLU A 91 -16.48 7.05 -9.67
CA GLU A 91 -17.07 7.49 -10.94
C GLU A 91 -15.99 7.95 -11.93
N ASN A 92 -14.95 8.62 -11.43
CA ASN A 92 -13.87 9.18 -12.25
C ASN A 92 -12.55 8.39 -12.13
N HIS A 93 -12.49 7.40 -11.23
CA HIS A 93 -11.30 6.61 -10.95
C HIS A 93 -10.11 7.50 -10.52
N VAL A 94 -10.37 8.35 -9.51
CA VAL A 94 -9.43 9.36 -9.00
C VAL A 94 -9.32 9.25 -7.47
N ILE A 95 -8.10 9.23 -6.96
CA ILE A 95 -7.78 9.46 -5.55
C ILE A 95 -7.41 10.92 -5.38
N SER A 96 -8.12 11.64 -4.53
CA SER A 96 -7.88 13.06 -4.24
C SER A 96 -7.22 13.21 -2.88
N ILE A 97 -6.08 13.89 -2.82
CA ILE A 97 -5.34 14.16 -1.58
C ILE A 97 -5.14 15.67 -1.42
N PRO A 98 -5.86 16.34 -0.51
CA PRO A 98 -5.63 17.76 -0.23
C PRO A 98 -4.22 18.03 0.30
N TYR A 99 -3.67 19.20 0.00
CA TYR A 99 -2.42 19.62 0.63
C TYR A 99 -2.57 19.85 2.14
N THR A 100 -3.79 20.16 2.59
CA THR A 100 -4.12 20.36 4.01
C THR A 100 -3.92 19.08 4.82
N PHE A 101 -4.22 17.91 4.26
CA PHE A 101 -3.99 16.62 4.91
C PHE A 101 -2.54 16.45 5.38
N TYR A 102 -1.56 16.78 4.51
CA TYR A 102 -0.14 16.70 4.86
C TYR A 102 0.23 17.68 5.98
N THR A 103 -0.31 18.91 5.94
CA THR A 103 -0.03 19.93 6.97
C THR A 103 -0.71 19.63 8.31
N GLU A 104 -1.89 19.00 8.28
CA GLU A 104 -2.60 18.54 9.47
C GLU A 104 -1.84 17.39 10.13
N ALA A 105 -1.40 16.40 9.35
CA ALA A 105 -0.52 15.34 9.83
C ALA A 105 0.76 15.91 10.45
N LEU A 106 1.43 16.87 9.80
CA LEU A 106 2.58 17.56 10.40
C LEU A 106 2.26 18.13 11.79
N ASN A 107 1.10 18.77 11.95
CA ASN A 107 0.67 19.33 13.23
C ASN A 107 0.43 18.24 14.28
N TYR A 108 -0.27 17.15 13.95
CA TYR A 108 -0.50 16.04 14.89
C TYR A 108 0.82 15.41 15.36
N PHE A 109 1.73 15.09 14.45
CA PHE A 109 3.03 14.48 14.78
C PHE A 109 3.91 15.43 15.60
N GLN A 110 3.88 16.75 15.34
CA GLN A 110 4.62 17.74 16.12
C GLN A 110 4.05 17.89 17.54
N LYS A 111 2.73 18.07 17.65
CA LYS A 111 2.03 18.31 18.92
C LYS A 111 2.19 17.13 19.88
N ASN A 112 2.22 15.91 19.36
CA ASN A 112 2.38 14.68 20.13
C ASN A 112 3.84 14.29 20.42
N GLY A 113 4.81 15.15 20.07
CA GLY A 113 6.21 14.95 20.41
C GLY A 113 6.83 13.70 19.76
N TYR A 114 6.34 13.31 18.58
CA TYR A 114 6.70 12.05 17.91
C TYR A 114 8.21 11.83 17.82
N ALA A 115 8.98 12.88 17.48
CA ALA A 115 10.42 12.78 17.34
C ALA A 115 11.16 12.49 18.64
N GLU A 116 10.68 13.03 19.76
CA GLU A 116 11.28 12.77 21.07
C GLU A 116 10.87 11.39 21.61
N LYS A 117 9.60 11.01 21.36
CA LYS A 117 9.02 9.75 21.84
C LYS A 117 9.61 8.52 21.14
N TYR A 118 9.79 8.60 19.82
CA TYR A 118 10.15 7.46 18.98
C TYR A 118 11.50 7.59 18.27
N GLY A 119 12.16 8.75 18.35
CA GLY A 119 13.47 8.95 17.72
C GLY A 119 13.44 9.03 16.18
N ARG A 120 12.25 9.22 15.59
CA ARG A 120 12.01 9.36 14.15
C ARG A 120 11.58 10.78 13.81
N SER A 121 11.92 11.32 12.65
CA SER A 121 11.52 12.68 12.31
C SER A 121 10.01 12.79 12.09
N VAL A 122 9.44 13.96 12.39
CA VAL A 122 8.02 14.26 12.10
C VAL A 122 7.70 14.03 10.62
N LYS A 123 8.60 14.42 9.70
CA LYS A 123 8.38 14.25 8.26
C LYS A 123 8.34 12.78 7.82
N GLU A 124 9.09 11.90 8.49
CA GLU A 124 8.98 10.46 8.27
C GLU A 124 7.59 9.97 8.69
N GLY A 125 7.13 10.30 9.89
CA GLY A 125 5.77 9.94 10.35
C GLY A 125 4.67 10.40 9.38
N VAL A 126 4.76 11.64 8.90
CA VAL A 126 3.78 12.16 7.92
C VAL A 126 3.87 11.45 6.57
N SER A 127 5.08 11.13 6.10
CA SER A 127 5.27 10.39 4.84
C SER A 127 4.74 8.97 4.95
N ASP A 128 4.91 8.34 6.11
CA ASP A 128 4.40 7.01 6.41
C ASP A 128 2.86 7.00 6.41
N THR A 129 2.25 7.96 7.11
CA THR A 129 0.79 8.17 7.10
C THR A 129 0.28 8.39 5.68
N LEU A 130 0.95 9.24 4.89
CA LEU A 130 0.57 9.48 3.51
C LEU A 130 0.64 8.20 2.66
N LEU A 131 1.70 7.38 2.82
CA LEU A 131 1.80 6.11 2.11
C LEU A 131 0.68 5.15 2.50
N HIS A 132 0.38 5.02 3.80
CA HIS A 132 -0.72 4.18 4.27
C HIS A 132 -2.06 4.66 3.70
N THR A 133 -2.36 5.96 3.78
CA THR A 133 -3.58 6.55 3.23
C THR A 133 -3.70 6.32 1.72
N LEU A 134 -2.62 6.51 0.95
CA LEU A 134 -2.65 6.21 -0.49
C LEU A 134 -2.97 4.73 -0.75
N LEU A 135 -2.37 3.81 0.02
CA LEU A 135 -2.66 2.38 -0.12
C LEU A 135 -4.09 2.02 0.30
N HIS A 136 -4.65 2.71 1.29
CA HIS A 136 -6.04 2.58 1.70
C HIS A 136 -6.98 2.99 0.55
N GLU A 137 -6.78 4.16 -0.05
CA GLU A 137 -7.59 4.63 -1.19
C GLU A 137 -7.41 3.74 -2.44
N ILE A 138 -6.19 3.25 -2.67
CA ILE A 138 -5.90 2.24 -3.71
C ILE A 138 -6.66 0.94 -3.41
N GLY A 139 -6.82 0.57 -2.14
CA GLY A 139 -7.62 -0.57 -1.71
C GLY A 139 -9.07 -0.45 -2.17
N HIS A 140 -9.70 0.71 -2.01
CA HIS A 140 -11.05 0.97 -2.53
C HIS A 140 -11.11 0.82 -4.04
N ALA A 141 -10.16 1.44 -4.75
CA ALA A 141 -10.07 1.33 -6.20
C ALA A 141 -9.92 -0.14 -6.65
N TYR A 142 -9.10 -0.91 -5.93
CA TYR A 142 -8.80 -2.30 -6.27
C TYR A 142 -9.99 -3.23 -6.00
N ILE A 143 -10.71 -3.01 -4.90
CA ILE A 143 -11.97 -3.72 -4.60
C ILE A 143 -12.98 -3.48 -5.72
N ALA A 144 -13.18 -2.22 -6.12
CA ALA A 144 -14.11 -1.85 -7.16
C ALA A 144 -13.74 -2.46 -8.52
N ASP A 145 -12.48 -2.34 -8.93
CA ASP A 145 -11.97 -2.83 -10.21
C ASP A 145 -12.07 -4.36 -10.33
N LYS A 146 -11.73 -5.10 -9.26
CA LYS A 146 -11.77 -6.57 -9.27
C LYS A 146 -13.11 -7.16 -8.82
N GLY A 147 -14.07 -6.32 -8.43
CA GLY A 147 -15.38 -6.76 -7.93
C GLY A 147 -15.27 -7.63 -6.68
N ILE A 148 -14.36 -7.28 -5.77
CA ILE A 148 -14.09 -8.06 -4.55
C ILE A 148 -15.30 -7.94 -3.60
N PRO A 149 -15.91 -9.05 -3.17
CA PRO A 149 -17.07 -8.99 -2.28
C PRO A 149 -16.67 -8.57 -0.86
N ILE A 150 -17.31 -7.52 -0.35
CA ILE A 150 -17.15 -7.06 1.03
C ILE A 150 -18.34 -7.56 1.88
N LEU A 151 -18.04 -8.35 2.90
CA LEU A 151 -19.03 -8.94 3.81
C LEU A 151 -19.11 -8.23 5.18
N GLY A 152 -18.31 -7.18 5.37
CA GLY A 152 -18.21 -6.36 6.58
C GLY A 152 -18.13 -4.88 6.24
N LYS A 153 -17.36 -4.10 7.01
CA LYS A 153 -17.01 -2.72 6.65
C LYS A 153 -15.92 -2.73 5.58
N GLU A 154 -16.11 -1.94 4.52
CA GLU A 154 -15.08 -1.79 3.48
C GLU A 154 -13.85 -1.08 4.03
N GLU A 155 -14.05 -0.04 4.84
CA GLU A 155 -12.99 0.69 5.55
C GLU A 155 -12.02 -0.22 6.31
N ASP A 156 -12.54 -1.15 7.12
CA ASP A 156 -11.70 -2.10 7.84
C ASP A 156 -10.96 -3.03 6.87
N ALA A 157 -11.58 -3.38 5.73
CA ALA A 157 -10.94 -4.21 4.71
C ALA A 157 -9.80 -3.46 4.02
N VAL A 158 -9.95 -2.18 3.68
CA VAL A 158 -8.91 -1.40 3.01
C VAL A 158 -7.79 -0.94 3.95
N ASP A 159 -8.07 -0.73 5.25
CA ASP A 159 -7.01 -0.59 6.27
C ASP A 159 -6.17 -1.85 6.38
N ASN A 160 -6.83 -3.01 6.38
CA ASN A 160 -6.16 -4.30 6.37
C ASN A 160 -5.33 -4.46 5.07
N PHE A 161 -5.86 -4.05 3.91
CA PHE A 161 -5.14 -4.07 2.64
C PHE A 161 -3.86 -3.24 2.73
N ALA A 162 -3.97 -1.97 3.13
CA ALA A 162 -2.84 -1.06 3.26
C ALA A 162 -1.76 -1.64 4.18
N THR A 163 -2.18 -2.16 5.35
CA THR A 163 -1.27 -2.78 6.31
C THR A 163 -0.59 -4.03 5.75
N ILE A 164 -1.32 -4.93 5.09
CA ILE A 164 -0.72 -6.14 4.48
C ILE A 164 0.26 -5.78 3.37
N ILE A 165 -0.05 -4.81 2.51
CA ILE A 165 0.86 -4.37 1.45
C ILE A 165 2.15 -3.80 2.03
N LEU A 166 2.06 -2.97 3.08
CA LEU A 166 3.22 -2.45 3.78
C LEU A 166 4.08 -3.59 4.34
N LEU A 167 3.48 -4.47 5.13
CA LEU A 167 4.19 -5.56 5.83
C LEU A 167 4.92 -6.51 4.87
N ASP A 168 4.33 -6.81 3.72
CA ASP A 168 4.80 -7.89 2.86
C ASP A 168 5.66 -7.42 1.69
N TYR A 169 5.55 -6.14 1.29
CA TYR A 169 6.11 -5.64 0.02
C TYR A 169 6.85 -4.31 0.12
N VAL A 170 6.88 -3.65 1.29
CA VAL A 170 7.57 -2.37 1.47
C VAL A 170 8.68 -2.51 2.50
N ASP A 171 9.88 -2.02 2.17
CA ASP A 171 11.01 -1.96 3.10
C ASP A 171 10.61 -1.11 4.32
N ASP A 172 10.96 -1.57 5.52
CA ASP A 172 10.54 -0.98 6.81
C ASP A 172 9.01 -0.84 6.97
N GLY A 173 8.22 -1.60 6.21
CA GLY A 173 6.75 -1.45 6.15
C GLY A 173 6.03 -1.63 7.49
N SER A 174 6.57 -2.42 8.41
CA SER A 174 6.05 -2.51 9.79
C SER A 174 6.16 -1.18 10.54
N GLU A 175 7.29 -0.47 10.41
CA GLU A 175 7.50 0.83 11.05
C GLU A 175 6.61 1.90 10.41
N ILE A 176 6.38 1.80 9.10
CA ILE A 176 5.43 2.67 8.37
C ILE A 176 4.00 2.44 8.88
N ALA A 177 3.58 1.18 9.02
CA ALA A 177 2.28 0.83 9.55
C ALA A 177 2.08 1.29 11.01
N ILE A 178 3.14 1.22 11.84
CA ILE A 178 3.11 1.74 13.21
C ILE A 178 2.95 3.27 13.21
N SER A 179 3.71 4.02 12.39
CA SER A 179 3.53 5.48 12.27
C SER A 179 2.12 5.86 11.83
N ALA A 180 1.57 5.15 10.84
CA ALA A 180 0.22 5.38 10.37
C ALA A 180 -0.82 5.07 11.47
N ALA A 181 -0.58 4.03 12.28
CA ALA A 181 -1.41 3.74 13.44
C ALA A 181 -1.31 4.88 14.49
N ASP A 182 -0.10 5.35 14.80
CA ASP A 182 0.11 6.47 15.74
C ASP A 182 -0.70 7.72 15.34
N MET A 183 -0.85 7.98 14.03
CA MET A 183 -1.71 9.06 13.53
C MET A 183 -3.16 8.91 14.02
N PHE A 184 -3.76 7.71 13.93
CA PHE A 184 -5.12 7.48 14.45
C PHE A 184 -5.19 7.72 15.97
N ALA A 185 -4.16 7.34 16.72
CA ALA A 185 -4.11 7.64 18.15
C ALA A 185 -4.04 9.16 18.40
N PHE A 186 -3.25 9.90 17.61
CA PHE A 186 -3.12 11.35 17.74
C PHE A 186 -4.40 12.11 17.37
N GLU A 187 -5.11 11.68 16.33
CA GLU A 187 -6.42 12.22 15.96
C GLU A 187 -7.44 11.98 17.09
N SER A 188 -7.41 10.80 17.70
CA SER A 188 -8.30 10.47 18.82
C SER A 188 -8.09 11.37 20.03
N GLU A 189 -6.88 11.88 20.29
CA GLU A 189 -6.60 12.76 21.43
C GLU A 189 -7.22 14.15 21.29
N GLU A 190 -7.53 14.59 20.07
CA GLU A 190 -8.19 15.87 19.81
C GLU A 190 -9.73 15.78 19.89
N ARG A 191 -10.28 14.57 20.00
CA ARG A 191 -11.72 14.37 20.12
C ARG A 191 -12.23 14.65 21.54
N PRO A 192 -13.51 15.06 21.69
CA PRO A 192 -14.11 15.26 23.00
C PRO A 192 -14.09 13.98 23.86
N GLU A 193 -14.11 14.15 25.18
CA GLU A 193 -14.15 13.02 26.15
C GLU A 193 -15.34 12.05 25.93
N TYR A 194 -16.41 12.55 25.30
CA TYR A 194 -17.58 11.76 24.93
C TYR A 194 -17.73 11.74 23.42
N TYR A 195 -17.87 10.53 22.87
CA TYR A 195 -18.14 10.33 21.45
C TYR A 195 -19.39 11.09 21.00
N GLN A 196 -19.26 11.78 19.88
CA GLN A 196 -20.36 12.48 19.24
C GLN A 196 -21.12 11.56 18.27
N SER A 197 -22.35 11.95 17.89
CA SER A 197 -23.23 11.11 17.09
C SER A 197 -22.69 10.79 15.70
N ASP A 198 -21.96 11.74 15.11
CA ASP A 198 -21.21 11.60 13.85
C ASP A 198 -20.19 10.46 13.93
N GLU A 199 -19.43 10.35 15.03
CA GLU A 199 -18.46 9.25 15.20
C GLU A 199 -19.12 7.86 15.20
N TYR A 200 -20.34 7.75 15.74
CA TYR A 200 -21.07 6.46 15.76
C TYR A 200 -21.66 6.06 14.40
N ILE A 201 -21.88 7.03 13.51
CA ILE A 201 -22.45 6.79 12.18
C ILE A 201 -21.42 6.89 11.07
N ASP A 202 -20.16 7.17 11.42
CA ASP A 202 -19.02 7.14 10.52
C ASP A 202 -18.88 5.75 9.90
N GLU A 203 -18.46 5.71 8.63
CA GLU A 203 -18.15 4.47 7.94
C GLU A 203 -16.89 3.81 8.51
N HIS A 204 -15.92 4.63 8.89
CA HIS A 204 -14.71 4.19 9.54
C HIS A 204 -15.01 3.63 10.93
N SER A 205 -14.18 2.68 11.35
CA SER A 205 -14.12 2.32 12.76
C SER A 205 -13.49 3.46 13.57
N PHE A 206 -13.76 3.51 14.88
CA PHE A 206 -13.17 4.56 15.73
C PHE A 206 -11.65 4.58 15.62
N ASP A 207 -11.02 5.75 15.69
CA ASP A 207 -9.58 5.88 15.44
C ASP A 207 -8.74 4.94 16.32
N LEU A 208 -9.07 4.81 17.62
CA LEU A 208 -8.41 3.84 18.50
C LEU A 208 -8.66 2.38 18.11
N GLN A 209 -9.80 2.05 17.50
CA GLN A 209 -10.04 0.72 16.95
C GLN A 209 -9.15 0.46 15.73
N ARG A 210 -8.99 1.45 14.85
CA ARG A 210 -8.09 1.38 13.69
C ARG A 210 -6.64 1.21 14.16
N TYR A 211 -6.18 2.07 15.08
CA TYR A 211 -4.87 1.97 15.73
C TYR A 211 -4.58 0.56 16.29
N PHE A 212 -5.46 0.04 17.17
CA PHE A 212 -5.25 -1.28 17.76
C PHE A 212 -5.39 -2.44 16.76
N SER A 213 -6.12 -2.25 15.67
CA SER A 213 -6.25 -3.26 14.60
C SER A 213 -4.97 -3.32 13.76
N THR A 214 -4.41 -2.16 13.38
CA THR A 214 -3.13 -2.07 12.68
C THR A 214 -1.99 -2.64 13.52
N LEU A 215 -1.86 -2.23 14.80
CA LEU A 215 -0.83 -2.78 15.70
C LEU A 215 -0.96 -4.30 15.89
N CYS A 216 -2.19 -4.82 15.87
CA CYS A 216 -2.45 -6.25 15.97
C CYS A 216 -1.95 -7.01 14.73
N LEU A 217 -2.11 -6.44 13.52
CA LEU A 217 -1.54 -7.03 12.30
C LEU A 217 -0.01 -6.98 12.30
N VAL A 218 0.60 -5.85 12.71
CA VAL A 218 2.06 -5.71 12.81
C VAL A 218 2.63 -6.69 13.85
N TYR A 219 1.97 -6.81 15.01
CA TYR A 219 2.34 -7.81 16.01
C TYR A 219 2.23 -9.24 15.46
N GLY A 220 1.12 -9.54 14.77
CA GLY A 220 0.85 -10.88 14.24
C GLY A 220 1.84 -11.32 13.16
N SER A 221 2.36 -10.38 12.36
CA SER A 221 3.34 -10.66 11.31
C SER A 221 4.71 -11.06 11.86
N ASN A 222 5.16 -10.41 12.94
CA ASN A 222 6.41 -10.74 13.62
C ASN A 222 6.33 -10.51 15.14
N PRO A 223 5.76 -11.46 15.89
CA PRO A 223 5.53 -11.33 17.34
C PRO A 223 6.81 -11.20 18.17
N LYS A 224 7.95 -11.62 17.61
CA LYS A 224 9.24 -11.59 18.29
C LYS A 224 9.86 -10.19 18.23
N GLU A 225 9.79 -9.56 17.07
CA GLU A 225 10.33 -8.21 16.85
C GLU A 225 9.45 -7.15 17.53
N TYR A 226 8.13 -7.27 17.37
CA TYR A 226 7.16 -6.29 17.84
C TYR A 226 6.52 -6.65 19.19
N ALA A 227 7.25 -7.35 20.05
CA ALA A 227 6.72 -7.89 21.31
C ALA A 227 6.08 -6.85 22.25
N TYR A 228 6.48 -5.57 22.09
CA TYR A 228 6.11 -4.41 22.90
C TYR A 228 4.82 -3.71 22.45
N LEU A 229 4.35 -3.90 21.20
CA LEU A 229 3.25 -3.10 20.64
C LEU A 229 1.92 -3.24 21.39
N LEU A 230 1.74 -4.32 22.13
CA LEU A 230 0.50 -4.59 22.86
C LEU A 230 0.65 -4.38 24.38
N ASP A 231 1.73 -3.77 24.85
CA ASP A 231 2.01 -3.64 26.29
C ASP A 231 1.01 -2.72 27.03
N GLU A 232 0.30 -1.86 26.29
CA GLU A 232 -0.79 -1.02 26.79
C GLU A 232 -2.14 -1.75 26.89
N VAL A 233 -2.26 -2.93 26.28
CA VAL A 233 -3.43 -3.79 26.48
C VAL A 233 -3.40 -4.35 27.90
N GLY A 234 -4.53 -4.26 28.61
CA GLY A 234 -4.65 -4.72 29.99
C GLY A 234 -4.14 -6.17 30.16
N LYS A 235 -3.35 -6.40 31.22
CA LYS A 235 -2.64 -7.67 31.47
C LYS A 235 -3.54 -8.91 31.45
N ASP A 236 -4.80 -8.74 31.87
CA ASP A 236 -5.78 -9.82 31.95
C ASP A 236 -6.19 -10.35 30.57
N TYR A 237 -6.05 -9.54 29.51
CA TYR A 237 -6.42 -9.90 28.13
C TYR A 237 -5.22 -10.05 27.20
N LEU A 238 -4.02 -9.65 27.65
CA LEU A 238 -2.84 -9.53 26.80
C LEU A 238 -2.46 -10.84 26.10
N LYS A 239 -2.53 -11.97 26.82
CA LYS A 239 -2.17 -13.27 26.25
C LYS A 239 -3.11 -13.65 25.11
N ASP A 240 -4.41 -13.64 25.37
CA ASP A 240 -5.43 -14.01 24.39
C ASP A 240 -5.43 -13.04 23.21
N ARG A 241 -5.15 -11.75 23.46
CA ARG A 241 -5.00 -10.76 22.39
C ARG A 241 -3.79 -11.03 21.51
N LYS A 242 -2.64 -11.41 22.08
CA LYS A 242 -1.44 -11.79 21.32
C LYS A 242 -1.69 -13.00 20.43
N GLU A 243 -2.34 -14.04 20.97
CA GLU A 243 -2.74 -15.22 20.19
C GLU A 243 -3.71 -14.84 19.06
N PHE A 244 -4.75 -14.06 19.36
CA PHE A 244 -5.68 -13.54 18.36
C PHE A 244 -4.98 -12.76 17.25
N CYS A 245 -4.01 -11.89 17.58
CA CYS A 245 -3.32 -11.08 16.58
C CYS A 245 -2.51 -11.92 15.58
N ILE A 246 -1.90 -13.01 16.03
CA ILE A 246 -1.20 -13.97 15.16
C ILE A 246 -2.18 -14.63 14.19
N ASP A 247 -3.29 -15.16 14.71
CA ASP A 247 -4.31 -15.82 13.89
C ASP A 247 -4.98 -14.83 12.91
N ASN A 248 -5.24 -13.60 13.38
CA ASN A 248 -5.84 -12.53 12.59
C ASN A 248 -4.93 -12.10 11.44
N TYR A 249 -3.64 -11.87 11.70
CA TYR A 249 -2.69 -11.58 10.62
C TYR A 249 -2.67 -12.68 9.57
N GLN A 250 -2.58 -13.95 9.98
CA GLN A 250 -2.57 -15.07 9.03
C GLN A 250 -3.85 -15.11 8.18
N GLN A 251 -5.02 -14.91 8.80
CA GLN A 251 -6.29 -14.91 8.08
C GLN A 251 -6.37 -13.74 7.09
N VAL A 252 -6.11 -12.51 7.54
CA VAL A 252 -6.18 -11.30 6.72
C VAL A 252 -5.17 -11.36 5.58
N ASN A 253 -3.93 -11.76 5.86
CA ASN A 253 -2.88 -11.93 4.86
C ASN A 253 -3.31 -12.95 3.79
N ASN A 254 -3.76 -14.15 4.18
CA ASN A 254 -4.21 -15.16 3.23
C ASN A 254 -5.41 -14.70 2.38
N ASN A 255 -6.35 -13.96 2.99
CA ASN A 255 -7.52 -13.44 2.28
C ASN A 255 -7.10 -12.46 1.18
N TRP A 256 -6.25 -11.49 1.47
CA TRP A 256 -5.77 -10.53 0.47
C TRP A 256 -4.92 -11.19 -0.62
N HIS A 257 -4.08 -12.16 -0.24
CA HIS A 257 -3.29 -12.94 -1.21
C HIS A 257 -4.11 -13.88 -2.10
N THR A 258 -5.40 -14.06 -1.82
CA THR A 258 -6.32 -14.73 -2.77
C THR A 258 -6.61 -13.84 -3.99
N TYR A 259 -6.54 -12.52 -3.81
CA TYR A 259 -6.83 -11.53 -4.86
C TYR A 259 -5.54 -10.98 -5.49
N LEU A 260 -4.45 -10.89 -4.74
CA LEU A 260 -3.15 -10.46 -5.25
C LEU A 260 -2.47 -11.56 -6.12
N PRO A 261 -1.65 -11.17 -7.12
CA PRO A 261 -0.91 -12.11 -7.93
C PRO A 261 0.06 -12.93 -7.08
N VAL A 262 0.26 -14.17 -7.46
CA VAL A 262 1.16 -15.11 -6.76
C VAL A 262 2.59 -14.56 -6.79
N ARG A 263 3.22 -14.43 -5.61
CA ARG A 263 4.65 -14.11 -5.47
C ARG A 263 5.48 -14.99 -6.42
N THR A 264 5.94 -14.43 -7.53
CA THR A 264 7.08 -15.02 -8.24
C THR A 264 8.33 -14.64 -7.47
N LEU A 265 8.80 -15.59 -6.65
CA LEU A 265 10.11 -15.59 -5.99
C LEU A 265 11.26 -15.44 -6.98
#